data_AF-A0A2P5KXJ3-F1
#
_entry.id   AF-A0A2P5KXJ3-F1
#
_cell.length_a   1.000
_cell.length_b   1.000
_cell.length_c   1.000
_cell.angle_alpha   90.00
_cell.angle_beta   90.00
_cell.angle_gamma   90.00
#
_symmetry.space_group_name_H-M   'P 1'
#
loop_
_entity.id
_entity.type
_entity.pdbx_description
1 polymer ?
#
loop_
_entity_poly.entity_id
_entity_poly.type
_entity_poly.pdbx_seq_one_letter_code
_entity_poly.pdbx_strand_id
1 'polypeptide(L)'
;MLFIVAIFVVITVAVAFVWFAPTITTPRIIFDVRPDRPAPFGYKMGWIAVRSIDTIAVVEALGLVGPVISNWDSGIGTVYDDQLGERRLFVSPPVDGWTFVVGLALPHPMSPAFIDKWTPMLDGLAARFKDVQYYFSYPLIDFYAWAKYTDGKLVRAFATSDAGTVLSRGKPTREEKALGLKLFELRGVRERRGDAGGEIILHPTEDHVMRLAAKWSIDPTTFGPASASQALGWIAEAPAHWRPERLRKSA
;
A
#
# COMPACT_ATOMS: atom_id res chain seq x y z
N MET A 1 8.70 -61.75 -2.78
CA MET A 1 9.37 -60.44 -3.00
C MET A 1 8.40 -59.35 -3.44
N LEU A 2 7.63 -59.53 -4.52
CA LEU A 2 6.73 -58.48 -5.06
C LEU A 2 5.70 -57.96 -4.03
N PHE A 3 5.11 -58.85 -3.23
CA PHE A 3 4.14 -58.50 -2.18
C PHE A 3 4.73 -57.64 -1.06
N ILE A 4 5.98 -57.91 -0.66
CA ILE A 4 6.66 -57.14 0.40
C ILE A 4 6.96 -55.73 -0.10
N VAL A 5 7.43 -55.60 -1.35
CA VAL A 5 7.67 -54.30 -1.98
C VAL A 5 6.38 -53.49 -2.11
N ALA A 6 5.27 -54.13 -2.51
CA ALA A 6 3.97 -53.47 -2.60
C ALA A 6 3.49 -52.94 -1.23
N ILE A 7 3.65 -53.72 -0.16
CA ILE A 7 3.31 -53.30 1.20
C ILE A 7 4.16 -52.11 1.64
N PHE A 8 5.48 -52.15 1.39
CA PHE A 8 6.36 -51.02 1.72
C PHE A 8 6.01 -49.75 0.96
N VAL A 9 5.67 -49.85 -0.34
CA VAL A 9 5.24 -48.69 -1.13
C VAL A 9 3.95 -48.09 -0.58
N VAL A 10 2.95 -48.92 -0.25
CA VAL A 10 1.69 -48.46 0.32
C VAL A 10 1.90 -47.79 1.68
N ILE A 11 2.75 -48.36 2.54
CA ILE A 11 3.09 -47.77 3.84
C ILE A 11 3.81 -46.43 3.65
N THR A 12 4.76 -46.33 2.72
CA THR A 12 5.48 -45.06 2.46
C THR A 12 4.54 -43.98 1.92
N VAL A 13 3.63 -44.33 1.01
CA VAL A 13 2.63 -43.39 0.49
C VAL A 13 1.65 -42.97 1.59
N ALA A 14 1.22 -43.89 2.45
CA ALA A 14 0.34 -43.57 3.57
C ALA A 14 1.03 -42.69 4.63
N VAL A 15 2.29 -42.98 4.97
CA VAL A 15 3.08 -42.16 5.90
C VAL A 15 3.34 -40.77 5.32
N ALA A 16 3.70 -40.69 4.03
CA ALA A 16 3.84 -39.41 3.34
C ALA A 16 2.51 -38.65 3.33
N PHE A 17 1.39 -39.31 3.02
CA PHE A 17 0.08 -38.67 3.02
C PHE A 17 -0.30 -38.16 4.42
N VAL A 18 -0.06 -38.91 5.50
CA VAL A 18 -0.37 -38.46 6.86
C VAL A 18 0.54 -37.31 7.31
N TRP A 19 1.81 -37.30 6.90
CA TRP A 19 2.75 -36.21 7.22
C TRP A 19 2.54 -34.95 6.39
N PHE A 20 2.12 -35.08 5.13
CA PHE A 20 1.88 -33.96 4.21
C PHE A 20 0.41 -33.53 4.11
N ALA A 21 -0.57 -34.30 4.60
CA ALA A 21 -1.97 -33.90 4.67
C ALA A 21 -2.26 -32.71 5.62
N PRO A 22 -1.62 -32.53 6.79
CA PRO A 22 -1.91 -31.37 7.64
C PRO A 22 -1.54 -30.04 6.97
N THR A 23 -0.67 -30.04 5.96
CA THR A 23 -0.39 -28.87 5.10
C THR A 23 -1.43 -28.59 4.02
N ILE A 24 -2.39 -29.49 3.79
CA ILE A 24 -3.44 -29.35 2.73
C ILE A 24 -4.73 -28.72 3.29
N THR A 25 -4.88 -28.63 4.61
CA THR A 25 -5.98 -27.86 5.20
C THR A 25 -5.61 -26.39 5.15
N THR A 26 -6.19 -25.64 4.21
CA THR A 26 -6.06 -24.17 4.22
C THR A 26 -6.61 -23.67 5.55
N PRO A 27 -5.80 -23.01 6.41
CA PRO A 27 -6.28 -22.55 7.70
C PRO A 27 -7.47 -21.62 7.47
N ARG A 28 -8.57 -21.87 8.19
CA ARG A 28 -9.74 -20.99 8.15
C ARG A 28 -9.40 -19.73 8.93
N ILE A 29 -9.13 -18.65 8.22
CA ILE A 29 -8.86 -17.34 8.81
C ILE A 29 -10.20 -16.76 9.30
N ILE A 30 -10.24 -16.34 10.56
CA ILE A 30 -11.38 -15.68 11.18
C ILE A 30 -10.89 -14.33 11.67
N PHE A 31 -11.50 -13.25 11.17
CA PHE A 31 -11.20 -11.89 11.61
C PHE A 31 -12.09 -11.50 12.79
N ASP A 32 -11.56 -10.73 13.72
CA ASP A 32 -12.35 -10.20 14.84
C ASP A 32 -13.28 -9.09 14.34
N VAL A 33 -14.52 -9.14 14.82
CA VAL A 33 -15.61 -8.23 14.46
C VAL A 33 -16.12 -7.44 15.67
N ARG A 34 -15.41 -7.50 16.81
CA ARG A 34 -15.68 -6.64 17.97
C ARG A 34 -15.14 -5.25 17.66
N PRO A 35 -16.00 -4.20 17.63
CA PRO A 35 -15.55 -2.84 17.37
C PRO A 35 -14.45 -2.41 18.34
N ASP A 36 -13.33 -1.96 17.78
CA ASP A 36 -12.17 -1.44 18.50
C ASP A 36 -11.83 -0.04 17.98
N ARG A 37 -10.73 0.52 18.48
CA ARG A 37 -10.33 1.91 18.20
C ARG A 37 -9.27 1.96 17.11
N PRO A 38 -9.08 3.12 16.46
CA PRO A 38 -8.04 3.30 15.45
C PRO A 38 -6.66 2.83 15.93
N ALA A 39 -6.02 2.01 15.09
CA ALA A 39 -4.66 1.52 15.29
C ALA A 39 -3.70 2.23 14.31
N PRO A 40 -2.50 2.61 14.77
CA PRO A 40 -1.55 3.33 13.92
C PRO A 40 -0.97 2.45 12.82
N PHE A 41 -0.67 3.06 11.66
CA PHE A 41 -0.02 2.43 10.51
C PHE A 41 0.78 3.46 9.71
N GLY A 42 1.45 3.03 8.63
CA GLY A 42 1.99 3.92 7.59
C GLY A 42 3.39 3.54 7.10
N TYR A 43 4.19 2.90 7.95
CA TYR A 43 5.53 2.42 7.56
C TYR A 43 5.45 1.09 6.81
N LYS A 44 6.39 0.86 5.88
CA LYS A 44 6.53 -0.38 5.07
C LYS A 44 5.27 -0.77 4.31
N MET A 45 4.51 0.22 3.81
CA MET A 45 3.22 -0.02 3.18
C MET A 45 2.78 1.12 2.26
N GLY A 46 1.70 0.90 1.51
CA GLY A 46 0.98 1.92 0.75
C GLY A 46 -0.43 2.13 1.29
N TRP A 47 -0.92 3.37 1.29
CA TRP A 47 -2.29 3.67 1.66
C TRP A 47 -2.91 4.78 0.81
N ILE A 48 -4.24 4.77 0.79
CA ILE A 48 -5.06 5.82 0.20
C ILE A 48 -5.90 6.43 1.31
N ALA A 49 -5.90 7.76 1.43
CA ALA A 49 -6.86 8.51 2.22
C ALA A 49 -7.93 9.09 1.30
N VAL A 50 -9.19 8.70 1.50
CA VAL A 50 -10.35 9.18 0.74
C VAL A 50 -11.22 10.01 1.66
N ARG A 51 -11.55 11.25 1.27
CA ARG A 51 -12.46 12.11 2.05
C ARG A 51 -13.89 11.63 1.87
N SER A 52 -14.27 10.64 2.68
CA SER A 52 -15.59 10.01 2.72
C SER A 52 -15.81 9.34 4.07
N ILE A 53 -17.05 9.37 4.55
CA ILE A 53 -17.53 8.56 5.68
C ILE A 53 -18.26 7.29 5.23
N ASP A 54 -18.53 7.17 3.92
CA ASP A 54 -19.14 5.99 3.32
C ASP A 54 -18.04 5.00 2.93
N THR A 55 -17.69 4.11 3.87
CA THR A 55 -16.65 3.11 3.71
C THR A 55 -17.00 2.09 2.62
N ILE A 56 -18.28 1.72 2.48
CA ILE A 56 -18.71 0.76 1.46
C ILE A 56 -18.57 1.35 0.06
N ALA A 57 -18.91 2.64 -0.13
CA ALA A 57 -18.68 3.29 -1.42
C ALA A 57 -17.20 3.27 -1.83
N VAL A 58 -16.26 3.32 -0.87
CA VAL A 58 -14.82 3.20 -1.15
C VAL A 58 -14.45 1.78 -1.59
N VAL A 59 -14.96 0.76 -0.89
CA VAL A 59 -14.79 -0.66 -1.25
C VAL A 59 -15.31 -0.93 -2.68
N GLU A 60 -16.52 -0.45 -2.99
CA GLU A 60 -17.15 -0.58 -4.31
C GLU A 60 -16.39 0.16 -5.40
N ALA A 61 -15.95 1.39 -5.15
CA ALA A 61 -15.24 2.21 -6.13
C ALA A 61 -13.90 1.58 -6.55
N LEU A 62 -13.26 0.85 -5.64
CA LEU A 62 -12.04 0.08 -5.90
C LEU A 62 -12.31 -1.30 -6.51
N GLY A 63 -13.56 -1.76 -6.52
CA GLY A 63 -13.93 -3.09 -6.99
C GLY A 63 -13.29 -4.21 -6.17
N LEU A 64 -13.08 -4.01 -4.86
CA LEU A 64 -12.41 -4.99 -4.01
C LEU A 64 -13.22 -6.29 -3.92
N VAL A 65 -12.52 -7.42 -3.81
CA VAL A 65 -13.11 -8.75 -3.93
C VAL A 65 -13.33 -9.36 -2.55
N GLY A 66 -14.53 -9.90 -2.32
CA GLY A 66 -14.88 -10.63 -1.10
C GLY A 66 -14.69 -9.82 0.19
N PRO A 67 -15.28 -8.63 0.32
CA PRO A 67 -15.15 -7.83 1.54
C PRO A 67 -15.77 -8.56 2.73
N VAL A 68 -15.00 -8.64 3.82
CA VAL A 68 -15.40 -9.23 5.11
C VAL A 68 -15.21 -8.17 6.19
N ILE A 69 -16.19 -8.06 7.08
CA ILE A 69 -16.14 -7.13 8.21
C ILE A 69 -14.94 -7.47 9.11
N SER A 70 -14.22 -6.44 9.56
CA SER A 70 -13.17 -6.60 10.56
C SER A 70 -13.04 -5.36 11.43
N ASN A 71 -12.47 -5.54 12.61
CA ASN A 71 -12.01 -4.44 13.45
C ASN A 71 -10.63 -3.91 12.98
N TRP A 72 -10.12 -2.86 13.61
CA TRP A 72 -8.83 -2.24 13.29
C TRP A 72 -7.66 -3.18 13.56
N ASP A 73 -7.63 -3.85 14.71
CA ASP A 73 -6.51 -4.73 15.08
C ASP A 73 -6.36 -5.87 14.07
N SER A 74 -7.46 -6.52 13.68
CA SER A 74 -7.45 -7.55 12.65
C SER A 74 -7.08 -6.99 11.28
N GLY A 75 -7.61 -5.81 10.94
CA GLY A 75 -7.37 -5.13 9.67
C GLY A 75 -5.89 -4.79 9.46
N ILE A 76 -5.32 -4.05 10.41
CA ILE A 76 -3.92 -3.64 10.41
C ILE A 76 -3.00 -4.85 10.57
N GLY A 77 -3.34 -5.81 11.43
CA GLY A 77 -2.58 -7.07 11.53
C GLY A 77 -2.52 -7.82 10.20
N THR A 78 -3.63 -7.88 9.46
CA THR A 78 -3.72 -8.59 8.17
C THR A 78 -2.84 -7.97 7.09
N VAL A 79 -2.77 -6.64 7.01
CA VAL A 79 -2.03 -5.96 5.94
C VAL A 79 -0.53 -5.84 6.22
N TYR A 80 -0.12 -6.04 7.48
CA TYR A 80 1.29 -6.17 7.88
C TYR A 80 1.80 -7.62 7.93
N ASP A 81 0.90 -8.60 7.86
CA ASP A 81 1.29 -10.01 7.79
C ASP A 81 1.91 -10.35 6.42
N ASP A 82 3.04 -11.06 6.44
CA ASP A 82 3.83 -11.37 5.25
C ASP A 82 3.08 -12.20 4.20
N GLN A 83 2.13 -13.05 4.61
CA GLN A 83 1.38 -13.91 3.69
C GLN A 83 0.03 -13.30 3.33
N LEU A 84 -0.69 -12.75 4.31
CA LEU A 84 -2.02 -12.21 4.09
C LEU A 84 -1.97 -10.86 3.37
N GLY A 85 -0.97 -10.03 3.68
CA GLY A 85 -0.79 -8.68 3.16
C GLY A 85 -0.42 -8.61 1.67
N GLU A 86 0.05 -9.71 1.07
CA GLU A 86 0.36 -9.78 -0.37
C GLU A 86 -0.86 -9.53 -1.26
N ARG A 87 -2.05 -9.84 -0.74
CA ARG A 87 -3.29 -9.84 -1.53
C ARG A 87 -4.43 -9.10 -0.87
N ARG A 88 -4.33 -8.79 0.42
CA ARG A 88 -5.42 -8.18 1.17
C ARG A 88 -5.17 -6.71 1.44
N LEU A 89 -6.27 -5.99 1.51
CA LEU A 89 -6.34 -4.60 1.90
C LEU A 89 -7.30 -4.48 3.06
N PHE A 90 -7.02 -3.52 3.92
CA PHE A 90 -7.94 -3.10 4.96
C PHE A 90 -8.52 -1.74 4.58
N VAL A 91 -9.85 -1.64 4.59
CA VAL A 91 -10.59 -0.39 4.46
C VAL A 91 -11.10 -0.01 5.84
N SER A 92 -10.56 1.06 6.39
CA SER A 92 -10.81 1.45 7.77
C SER A 92 -12.23 2.01 7.97
N PRO A 93 -12.75 1.96 9.20
CA PRO A 93 -13.76 2.94 9.61
C PRO A 93 -13.28 4.37 9.35
N PRO A 94 -14.20 5.33 9.17
CA PRO A 94 -13.83 6.72 8.97
C PRO A 94 -13.26 7.36 10.24
N VAL A 95 -12.19 8.14 10.08
CA VAL A 95 -11.54 8.95 11.13
C VAL A 95 -11.52 10.39 10.64
N ASP A 96 -12.17 11.30 11.37
CA ASP A 96 -12.27 12.73 11.02
C ASP A 96 -12.69 12.99 9.55
N GLY A 97 -13.64 12.18 9.05
CA GLY A 97 -14.16 12.30 7.69
C GLY A 97 -13.29 11.65 6.60
N TRP A 98 -12.25 10.92 6.98
CA TRP A 98 -11.38 10.17 6.07
C TRP A 98 -11.54 8.66 6.25
N THR A 99 -11.73 7.97 5.14
CA THR A 99 -11.64 6.51 5.06
C THR A 99 -10.29 6.14 4.47
N PHE A 100 -9.59 5.18 5.09
CA PHE A 100 -8.27 4.74 4.65
C PHE A 100 -8.33 3.36 4.00
N VAL A 101 -7.65 3.19 2.87
CA VAL A 101 -7.42 1.88 2.23
C VAL A 101 -5.94 1.57 2.37
N VAL A 102 -5.63 0.46 3.02
CA VAL A 102 -4.34 0.19 3.64
C VAL A 102 -3.83 -1.15 3.12
N GLY A 103 -2.62 -1.21 2.58
CA GLY A 103 -1.91 -2.47 2.30
C GLY A 103 -1.00 -2.43 1.08
N LEU A 104 -0.05 -3.38 1.02
CA LEU A 104 0.94 -3.50 -0.07
C LEU A 104 0.35 -4.02 -1.38
N ALA A 105 -0.85 -4.61 -1.34
CA ALA A 105 -1.56 -5.07 -2.53
C ALA A 105 -2.11 -3.92 -3.41
N LEU A 106 -1.99 -2.66 -2.95
CA LEU A 106 -2.29 -1.50 -3.78
C LEU A 106 -1.29 -1.40 -4.95
N PRO A 107 -1.77 -1.11 -6.18
CA PRO A 107 -0.92 -0.63 -7.25
C PRO A 107 -0.04 0.50 -6.75
N HIS A 108 1.20 0.52 -7.22
CA HIS A 108 2.15 1.60 -6.98
C HIS A 108 2.80 2.02 -8.31
N PRO A 109 3.36 3.24 -8.39
CA PRO A 109 4.10 3.69 -9.55
C PRO A 109 5.23 2.71 -9.92
N MET A 110 5.25 2.27 -11.17
CA MET A 110 6.30 1.39 -11.69
C MET A 110 6.99 2.05 -12.88
N SER A 111 8.13 1.46 -13.29
CA SER A 111 8.83 1.91 -14.49
C SER A 111 7.95 1.74 -15.75
N PRO A 112 8.24 2.46 -16.85
CA PRO A 112 7.49 2.36 -18.11
C PRO A 112 7.50 0.96 -18.75
N ALA A 113 8.26 0.00 -18.21
CA ALA A 113 8.24 -1.39 -18.67
C ALA A 113 6.99 -2.17 -18.21
N PHE A 114 6.19 -1.61 -17.30
CA PHE A 114 4.97 -2.22 -16.77
C PHE A 114 3.72 -1.46 -17.23
N ILE A 115 2.60 -2.16 -17.30
CA ILE A 115 1.29 -1.56 -17.53
C ILE A 115 0.93 -0.72 -16.31
N ASP A 116 0.55 0.53 -16.54
CA ASP A 116 0.12 1.45 -15.48
C ASP A 116 -1.25 1.04 -14.95
N LYS A 117 -1.27 0.47 -13.73
CA LYS A 117 -2.49 0.17 -12.97
C LYS A 117 -2.74 1.20 -11.86
N TRP A 118 -1.76 2.05 -11.56
CA TRP A 118 -1.81 3.00 -10.47
C TRP A 118 -2.62 4.24 -10.84
N THR A 119 -2.36 4.84 -12.01
CA THR A 119 -3.10 6.02 -12.47
C THR A 119 -4.61 5.72 -12.61
N PRO A 120 -5.04 4.64 -13.31
CA PRO A 120 -6.47 4.36 -13.48
C PRO A 120 -7.22 4.09 -12.16
N MET A 121 -6.55 3.45 -11.17
CA MET A 121 -7.13 3.24 -9.84
C MET A 121 -7.42 4.58 -9.15
N LEU A 122 -6.46 5.51 -9.16
CA LEU A 122 -6.63 6.82 -8.53
C LEU A 122 -7.60 7.71 -9.29
N ASP A 123 -7.60 7.67 -10.62
CA ASP A 123 -8.57 8.38 -11.46
C ASP A 123 -10.00 7.90 -11.17
N GLY A 124 -10.21 6.59 -11.03
CA GLY A 124 -11.51 6.01 -10.70
C GLY A 124 -12.03 6.48 -9.33
N LEU A 125 -11.16 6.55 -8.32
CA LEU A 125 -11.52 7.13 -7.02
C LEU A 125 -11.80 8.63 -7.13
N ALA A 126 -10.94 9.39 -7.81
CA ALA A 126 -11.07 10.84 -7.94
C ALA A 126 -12.33 11.25 -8.73
N ALA A 127 -12.83 10.39 -9.62
CA ALA A 127 -14.10 10.60 -10.30
C ALA A 127 -15.32 10.51 -9.36
N ARG A 128 -15.21 9.79 -8.23
CA ARG A 128 -16.31 9.58 -7.27
C ARG A 128 -16.17 10.38 -5.98
N PHE A 129 -14.94 10.66 -5.55
CA PHE A 129 -14.65 11.31 -4.29
C PHE A 129 -13.89 12.63 -4.48
N LYS A 130 -14.26 13.62 -3.65
CA LYS A 130 -13.75 14.98 -3.77
C LYS A 130 -12.24 15.08 -3.58
N ASP A 131 -11.73 14.46 -2.53
CA ASP A 131 -10.30 14.44 -2.23
C ASP A 131 -9.83 12.99 -2.08
N VAL A 132 -8.78 12.65 -2.84
CA VAL A 132 -8.14 11.34 -2.84
C VAL A 132 -6.64 11.55 -2.74
N GLN A 133 -6.01 10.92 -1.77
CA GLN A 133 -4.58 11.06 -1.51
C GLN A 133 -3.98 9.66 -1.42
N TYR A 134 -2.87 9.44 -2.11
CA TYR A 134 -2.11 8.20 -2.09
C TYR A 134 -0.77 8.46 -1.44
N TYR A 135 -0.28 7.47 -0.71
CA TYR A 135 1.03 7.48 -0.07
C TYR A 135 1.64 6.08 -0.12
N PHE A 136 2.96 6.03 -0.17
CA PHE A 136 3.72 4.80 -0.06
C PHE A 136 5.06 5.11 0.59
N SER A 137 5.43 4.29 1.58
CA SER A 137 6.68 4.41 2.31
C SER A 137 7.29 3.03 2.54
N TYR A 138 8.42 2.74 1.91
CA TYR A 138 9.13 1.48 2.07
C TYR A 138 10.65 1.66 2.09
N PRO A 139 11.24 1.94 3.27
CA PRO A 139 12.66 2.27 3.40
C PRO A 139 13.62 1.20 2.92
N LEU A 140 13.26 -0.09 3.03
CA LEU A 140 14.15 -1.19 2.64
C LEU A 140 14.57 -1.15 1.16
N ILE A 141 13.75 -0.54 0.31
CA ILE A 141 14.01 -0.39 -1.14
C ILE A 141 14.04 1.09 -1.57
N ASP A 142 14.19 2.00 -0.59
CA ASP A 142 14.18 3.45 -0.79
C ASP A 142 13.03 3.96 -1.67
N PHE A 143 11.87 3.30 -1.58
CA PHE A 143 10.73 3.62 -2.42
C PHE A 143 9.71 4.47 -1.66
N TYR A 144 9.50 5.69 -2.14
CA TYR A 144 8.57 6.65 -1.58
C TYR A 144 7.70 7.25 -2.68
N ALA A 145 6.40 7.29 -2.45
CA ALA A 145 5.46 7.86 -3.43
C ALA A 145 4.31 8.58 -2.74
N TRP A 146 3.77 9.58 -3.43
CA TRP A 146 2.53 10.23 -3.02
C TRP A 146 1.78 10.80 -4.22
N ALA A 147 0.46 10.88 -4.10
CA ALA A 147 -0.36 11.62 -5.04
C ALA A 147 -1.52 12.32 -4.34
N LYS A 148 -2.02 13.38 -4.96
CA LYS A 148 -3.15 14.15 -4.49
C LYS A 148 -4.05 14.51 -5.66
N TYR A 149 -5.32 14.15 -5.52
CA TYR A 149 -6.42 14.58 -6.36
C TYR A 149 -7.37 15.44 -5.53
N THR A 150 -7.86 16.51 -6.14
CA THR A 150 -8.89 17.38 -5.58
C THR A 150 -9.88 17.72 -6.69
N ASP A 151 -11.17 17.55 -6.41
CA ASP A 151 -12.28 17.78 -7.35
C ASP A 151 -12.07 17.07 -8.69
N GLY A 152 -11.68 15.79 -8.64
CA GLY A 152 -11.43 14.96 -9.83
C GLY A 152 -10.17 15.31 -10.63
N LYS A 153 -9.33 16.24 -10.16
CA LYS A 153 -8.12 16.69 -10.87
C LYS A 153 -6.87 16.30 -10.13
N LEU A 154 -5.90 15.77 -10.87
CA LEU A 154 -4.55 15.52 -10.37
C LEU A 154 -3.88 16.86 -10.01
N VAL A 155 -3.59 17.05 -8.73
CA VAL A 155 -2.83 18.20 -8.21
C VAL A 155 -1.34 17.91 -8.25
N ARG A 156 -0.95 16.73 -7.77
CA ARG A 156 0.45 16.29 -7.65
C ARG A 156 0.53 14.77 -7.67
N ALA A 157 1.53 14.23 -8.35
CA ALA A 157 1.94 12.83 -8.24
C ALA A 157 3.47 12.76 -8.30
N PHE A 158 4.07 12.05 -7.36
CA PHE A 158 5.51 11.87 -7.26
C PHE A 158 5.86 10.47 -6.78
N ALA A 159 6.93 9.90 -7.31
CA ALA A 159 7.54 8.70 -6.78
C ALA A 159 9.04 8.69 -7.03
N THR A 160 9.79 8.13 -6.09
CA THR A 160 11.24 7.89 -6.19
C THR A 160 11.56 6.49 -5.71
N SER A 161 12.64 5.93 -6.24
CA SER A 161 13.33 4.75 -5.71
C SER A 161 14.82 5.05 -5.52
N ASP A 162 15.58 4.04 -5.12
CA ASP A 162 17.04 3.98 -5.18
C ASP A 162 17.65 4.43 -6.53
N ALA A 163 16.99 4.12 -7.65
CA ALA A 163 17.38 4.49 -9.00
C ALA A 163 17.01 5.94 -9.38
N GLY A 164 16.40 6.70 -8.46
CA GLY A 164 15.99 8.09 -8.66
C GLY A 164 14.49 8.27 -8.88
N THR A 165 14.12 9.39 -9.52
CA THR A 165 12.70 9.74 -9.71
C THR A 165 12.02 8.79 -10.69
N VAL A 166 11.00 8.07 -10.22
CA VAL A 166 10.16 7.17 -11.03
C VAL A 166 9.14 7.97 -11.82
N LEU A 167 8.47 8.94 -11.18
CA LEU A 167 7.60 9.90 -11.85
C LEU A 167 7.50 11.21 -11.07
N SER A 168 7.20 12.29 -11.81
CA SER A 168 6.87 13.59 -11.23
C SER A 168 5.87 14.31 -12.15
N ARG A 169 4.62 14.42 -11.71
CA ARG A 169 3.53 15.14 -12.40
C ARG A 169 2.93 16.19 -11.46
N GLY A 170 2.52 17.32 -12.03
CA GLY A 170 2.08 18.48 -11.25
C GLY A 170 3.26 19.23 -10.59
N LYS A 171 3.03 20.48 -10.20
CA LYS A 171 4.04 21.31 -9.54
C LYS A 171 4.17 20.91 -8.07
N PRO A 172 5.36 20.94 -7.46
CA PRO A 172 5.51 20.75 -6.02
C PRO A 172 4.60 21.71 -5.24
N THR A 173 3.79 21.13 -4.37
CA THR A 173 2.82 21.82 -3.51
C THR A 173 3.51 22.69 -2.47
N ARG A 174 2.74 23.55 -1.80
CA ARG A 174 3.25 24.39 -0.71
C ARG A 174 3.74 23.52 0.45
N GLU A 175 3.03 22.43 0.74
CA GLU A 175 3.33 21.50 1.82
C GLU A 175 4.64 20.74 1.53
N GLU A 176 4.83 20.23 0.31
CA GLU A 176 6.12 19.63 -0.11
C GLU A 176 7.27 20.62 0.07
N LYS A 177 7.12 21.87 -0.42
CA LYS A 177 8.15 22.90 -0.30
C LYS A 177 8.48 23.25 1.15
N ALA A 178 7.47 23.29 2.02
CA ALA A 178 7.62 23.58 3.44
C ALA A 178 8.34 22.45 4.19
N LEU A 179 8.19 21.21 3.73
CA LEU A 179 8.91 20.05 4.27
C LEU A 179 10.35 19.93 3.77
N GLY A 180 10.81 20.86 2.92
CA GLY A 180 12.13 20.73 2.32
C GLY A 180 12.20 19.60 1.27
N LEU A 181 11.05 19.07 0.83
CA LEU A 181 10.92 18.23 -0.37
C LEU A 181 11.06 19.10 -1.62
N LYS A 182 12.17 19.81 -1.65
CA LYS A 182 12.66 20.48 -2.82
C LYS A 182 13.56 19.42 -3.41
N LEU A 183 13.07 18.79 -4.48
CA LEU A 183 13.81 17.90 -5.38
C LEU A 183 14.95 18.71 -6.03
N PHE A 184 15.86 19.20 -5.19
CA PHE A 184 16.96 20.05 -5.56
C PHE A 184 18.14 19.15 -5.83
N GLU A 185 18.69 19.32 -7.02
CA GLU A 185 20.10 19.17 -7.28
C GLU A 185 20.80 20.36 -6.58
N LEU A 186 21.35 20.14 -5.39
CA LEU A 186 22.34 21.09 -4.85
C LEU A 186 23.53 21.01 -5.79
N ARG A 187 23.71 21.99 -6.68
CA ARG A 187 24.92 22.08 -7.50
C ARG A 187 26.14 21.95 -6.59
N GLY A 188 26.90 20.87 -6.79
CA GLY A 188 28.17 20.70 -6.10
C GLY A 188 29.07 21.91 -6.31
N VAL A 189 30.01 22.12 -5.38
CA VAL A 189 30.97 23.20 -5.52
C VAL A 189 31.81 22.89 -6.75
N ARG A 190 31.67 23.70 -7.82
CA ARG A 190 32.33 23.51 -9.14
C ARG A 190 33.84 23.23 -9.07
N GLU A 191 34.49 23.61 -7.97
CA GLU A 191 35.94 23.52 -7.76
C GLU A 191 36.37 22.30 -6.91
N ARG A 192 35.46 21.47 -6.40
CA ARG A 192 35.80 20.25 -5.65
C ARG A 192 35.51 19.01 -6.49
N ARG A 193 36.40 18.00 -6.42
CA ARG A 193 36.17 16.67 -6.99
C ARG A 193 35.73 15.70 -5.89
N GLY A 194 34.99 14.65 -6.24
CA GLY A 194 34.43 13.66 -5.31
C GLY A 194 33.03 14.07 -4.80
N ASP A 195 32.59 13.47 -3.69
CA ASP A 195 31.22 13.61 -3.14
C ASP A 195 30.81 15.06 -2.79
N ALA A 196 31.77 15.99 -2.73
CA ALA A 196 31.55 17.42 -2.48
C ALA A 196 31.41 18.27 -3.78
N GLY A 197 31.62 17.67 -4.95
CA GLY A 197 31.58 18.32 -6.26
C GLY A 197 30.39 17.93 -7.15
N GLY A 198 29.71 16.84 -6.81
CA GLY A 198 28.51 16.37 -7.50
C GLY A 198 27.24 17.08 -7.02
N GLU A 199 26.16 16.94 -7.77
CA GLU A 199 24.84 17.43 -7.34
C GLU A 199 24.37 16.63 -6.11
N ILE A 200 24.09 17.30 -4.98
CA ILE A 200 23.51 16.63 -3.79
C ILE A 200 22.00 16.59 -3.99
N ILE A 201 21.45 15.40 -4.26
CA ILE A 201 20.01 15.18 -4.30
C ILE A 201 19.55 14.85 -2.88
N LEU A 202 18.68 15.69 -2.30
CA LEU A 202 18.04 15.37 -1.04
C LEU A 202 16.86 14.41 -1.32
N HIS A 203 17.06 13.14 -1.00
CA HIS A 203 16.02 12.12 -1.15
C HIS A 203 14.97 12.26 -0.03
N PRO A 204 13.67 12.10 -0.34
CA PRO A 204 12.65 11.98 0.69
C PRO A 204 12.93 10.77 1.57
N THR A 205 12.39 10.82 2.79
CA THR A 205 12.41 9.73 3.76
C THR A 205 10.99 9.39 4.16
N GLU A 206 10.81 8.28 4.87
CA GLU A 206 9.51 7.89 5.43
C GLU A 206 8.87 8.98 6.31
N ASP A 207 9.67 9.72 7.09
CA ASP A 207 9.21 10.85 7.91
C ASP A 207 8.56 11.94 7.05
N HIS A 208 9.14 12.23 5.89
CA HIS A 208 8.57 13.21 4.97
C HIS A 208 7.21 12.75 4.43
N VAL A 209 7.03 11.46 4.19
CA VAL A 209 5.73 10.90 3.74
C VAL A 209 4.68 11.08 4.85
N MET A 210 5.01 10.74 6.10
CA MET A 210 4.08 10.90 7.24
C MET A 210 3.72 12.37 7.48
N ARG A 211 4.72 13.26 7.47
CA ARG A 211 4.50 14.70 7.65
C ARG A 211 3.72 15.31 6.49
N LEU A 212 3.86 14.79 5.28
CA LEU A 212 3.04 15.22 4.14
C LEU A 212 1.60 14.74 4.29
N ALA A 213 1.39 13.50 4.77
CA ALA A 213 0.07 12.98 5.11
C ALA A 213 -0.61 13.85 6.18
N ALA A 214 0.11 14.22 7.24
CA ALA A 214 -0.36 15.16 8.27
C ALA A 214 -0.83 16.51 7.71
N LYS A 215 -0.22 16.99 6.61
CA LYS A 215 -0.55 18.28 6.00
C LYS A 215 -1.71 18.21 5.02
N TRP A 216 -1.93 17.07 4.37
CA TRP A 216 -2.96 16.92 3.35
C TRP A 216 -4.24 16.24 3.86
N SER A 217 -4.11 15.29 4.77
CA SER A 217 -5.19 14.55 5.43
C SER A 217 -4.85 14.35 6.91
N ILE A 218 -4.38 13.16 7.28
CA ILE A 218 -4.00 12.78 8.64
C ILE A 218 -2.73 11.93 8.59
N ASP A 219 -1.86 12.09 9.59
CA ASP A 219 -0.74 11.17 9.81
C ASP A 219 -1.24 9.90 10.51
N PRO A 220 -1.29 8.74 9.83
CA PRO A 220 -1.84 7.53 10.41
C PRO A 220 -0.99 6.97 11.56
N THR A 221 0.27 7.39 11.71
CA THR A 221 1.12 6.97 12.83
C THR A 221 0.69 7.59 14.16
N THR A 222 -0.12 8.66 14.10
CA THR A 222 -0.63 9.37 15.28
C THR A 222 -1.95 8.81 15.81
N PHE A 223 -2.51 7.78 15.16
CA PHE A 223 -3.75 7.16 15.61
C PHE A 223 -3.62 6.54 16.99
N GLY A 224 -4.67 6.75 17.78
CA GLY A 224 -4.81 6.17 19.10
C GLY A 224 -6.25 6.23 19.60
N PRO A 225 -6.49 5.94 20.88
CA PRO A 225 -7.84 5.80 21.41
C PRO A 225 -8.73 7.04 21.24
N ALA A 226 -8.17 8.24 21.15
CA ALA A 226 -8.93 9.49 21.01
C ALA A 226 -9.22 9.88 19.55
N SER A 227 -8.66 9.17 18.57
CA SER A 227 -8.78 9.54 17.15
C SER A 227 -10.19 9.33 16.58
N ALA A 228 -10.91 8.31 17.03
CA ALA A 228 -12.30 8.08 16.65
C ALA A 228 -13.01 7.16 17.66
N SER A 229 -14.34 7.07 17.52
CA SER A 229 -15.14 6.06 18.22
C SER A 229 -14.82 4.65 17.73
N GLN A 230 -15.22 3.64 18.52
CA GLN A 230 -15.09 2.25 18.09
C GLN A 230 -15.98 1.97 16.88
N ALA A 231 -15.45 1.28 15.88
CA ALA A 231 -16.16 0.98 14.64
C ALA A 231 -15.56 -0.22 13.91
N LEU A 232 -16.23 -0.66 12.84
CA LEU A 232 -15.81 -1.79 12.01
C LEU A 232 -15.51 -1.34 10.58
N GLY A 233 -14.42 -1.86 10.03
CA GLY A 233 -14.00 -1.71 8.65
C GLY A 233 -14.17 -3.01 7.89
N TRP A 234 -13.36 -3.14 6.83
CA TRP A 234 -13.45 -4.27 5.91
C TRP A 234 -12.07 -4.76 5.52
N ILE A 235 -11.85 -6.05 5.55
CA ILE A 235 -10.74 -6.70 4.85
C ILE A 235 -11.28 -7.22 3.52
N ALA A 236 -10.57 -6.98 2.43
CA ALA A 236 -10.94 -7.47 1.11
C ALA A 236 -9.69 -7.84 0.29
N GLU A 237 -9.86 -8.67 -0.72
CA GLU A 237 -8.78 -8.97 -1.67
C GLU A 237 -8.65 -7.87 -2.73
N ALA A 238 -7.40 -7.55 -3.08
CA ALA A 238 -7.09 -6.72 -4.24
C ALA A 238 -7.53 -7.43 -5.53
N PRO A 239 -8.14 -6.71 -6.48
CA PRO A 239 -8.51 -7.27 -7.78
C PRO A 239 -7.32 -7.92 -8.50
N ALA A 240 -7.53 -9.09 -9.10
CA ALA A 240 -6.46 -9.82 -9.80
C ALA A 240 -5.79 -9.02 -10.93
N HIS A 241 -6.50 -8.07 -11.55
CA HIS A 241 -5.97 -7.22 -12.62
C HIS A 241 -5.04 -6.11 -12.13
N TRP A 242 -4.87 -5.92 -10.81
CA TRP A 242 -3.89 -5.02 -10.21
C TRP A 242 -2.49 -5.62 -10.14
N ARG A 243 -2.36 -6.93 -10.38
CA ARG A 243 -1.05 -7.59 -10.39
C ARG A 243 -0.12 -6.95 -11.43
N PRO A 244 1.17 -6.76 -11.10
CA PRO A 244 2.14 -6.21 -12.04
C PRO A 244 2.20 -7.02 -13.34
N GLU A 245 2.10 -6.32 -14.47
CA GLU A 245 2.12 -6.90 -15.80
C GLU A 245 3.11 -6.12 -16.67
N ARG A 246 4.06 -6.81 -17.32
CA ARG A 246 5.03 -6.17 -18.21
C ARG A 246 4.39 -5.84 -19.55
N LEU A 247 4.74 -4.68 -20.11
CA LEU A 247 4.42 -4.37 -21.51
C LEU A 247 5.13 -5.38 -22.41
N ARG A 248 4.36 -6.08 -23.24
CA ARG A 248 4.93 -6.95 -24.27
C ARG A 248 5.62 -6.05 -25.29
N LYS A 249 6.93 -6.21 -25.48
CA LYS A 249 7.59 -5.63 -26.65
C LYS A 249 6.99 -6.30 -27.87
N SER A 250 6.36 -5.53 -28.75
CA SER A 250 6.06 -6.02 -30.09
C SER A 250 7.41 -6.28 -30.75
N ALA A 251 7.64 -7.54 -31.14
CA ALA A 251 8.84 -7.95 -31.87
C ALA A 251 8.83 -7.36 -33.29
#